data_AF-A0A961EUD3-F1
#
_entry.id   AF-A0A961EUD3-F1
#
_cell.length_a   1.000
_cell.length_b   1.000
_cell.length_c   1.000
_cell.angle_alpha   90.00
_cell.angle_beta   90.00
_cell.angle_gamma   90.00
#
_symmetry.space_group_name_H-M   'P 1'
#
loop_
_entity.id
_entity.type
_entity.pdbx_description
1 polymer ?
#
loop_
_entity_poly.entity_id
_entity_poly.type
_entity_poly.pdbx_seq_one_letter_code
_entity_poly.pdbx_strand_id
1 'polypeptide(L)'
;VDYFRDRLTQALELSYYDASERFQGGLSLALGTGDLTPMELLRLYGMILNNGNLVRPRLIRKVVDQQGTVLWEPPPAGPTVSVISPESCAAAIWLMEAVVDEVEDGTAGWIGKRKDKDPNFLPFPIAGKSGTVQTPAAVRRKFPGLPGSRDAWFVGLVPTEATVVWVGNDEGAPFPGGGSSTAGAIWAAFAGDSYGKISRRFPNVADLQEPAEIEPETEPVPLLNPNESHLPDTPENTPGTDPGGRADHHFTP
;
A
#
# COMPACT_ATOMS: atom_id res chain seq x y z
N VAL A 1 6.81 -12.68 1.46
CA VAL A 1 5.41 -12.72 1.92
C VAL A 1 5.27 -12.11 3.32
N ASP A 2 6.17 -12.42 4.25
CA ASP A 2 6.11 -11.89 5.63
C ASP A 2 6.14 -10.36 5.70
N TYR A 3 7.03 -9.70 4.96
CA TYR A 3 7.05 -8.23 4.92
C TYR A 3 5.68 -7.63 4.55
N PHE A 4 5.00 -8.17 3.54
CA PHE A 4 3.68 -7.71 3.12
C PHE A 4 2.63 -7.93 4.20
N ARG A 5 2.63 -9.13 4.83
CA ARG A 5 1.75 -9.41 5.97
C ARG A 5 2.00 -8.45 7.11
N ASP A 6 3.26 -8.17 7.47
CA ASP A 6 3.60 -7.28 8.57
C ASP A 6 3.12 -5.85 8.32
N ARG A 7 3.24 -5.37 7.06
CA ARG A 7 2.68 -4.06 6.67
C ARG A 7 1.15 -4.05 6.76
N LEU A 8 0.47 -5.12 6.37
CA LEU A 8 -0.98 -5.24 6.54
C LEU A 8 -1.39 -5.26 8.02
N THR A 9 -0.69 -6.03 8.86
CA THR A 9 -0.91 -6.09 10.31
C THR A 9 -0.78 -4.70 10.93
N GLN A 10 0.28 -3.97 10.57
CA GLN A 10 0.51 -2.61 11.06
C GLN A 10 -0.57 -1.63 10.54
N ALA A 11 -0.86 -1.68 9.24
CA ALA A 11 -1.81 -0.76 8.61
C ALA A 11 -3.23 -0.93 9.15
N LEU A 12 -3.63 -2.16 9.47
CA LEU A 12 -4.96 -2.51 9.99
C LEU A 12 -5.02 -2.56 11.52
N GLU A 13 -3.89 -2.38 12.22
CA GLU A 13 -3.76 -2.50 13.68
C GLU A 13 -4.30 -3.84 14.21
N LEU A 14 -3.99 -4.93 13.51
CA LEU A 14 -4.40 -6.27 13.89
C LEU A 14 -3.44 -6.87 14.92
N SER A 15 -3.95 -7.81 15.72
CA SER A 15 -3.07 -8.68 16.48
C SER A 15 -2.28 -9.60 15.53
N TYR A 16 -1.14 -10.10 15.98
CA TYR A 16 -0.38 -11.09 15.22
C TYR A 16 -1.22 -12.32 14.89
N TYR A 17 -2.06 -12.76 15.83
CA TYR A 17 -2.95 -13.91 15.65
C TYR A 17 -3.96 -13.67 14.53
N ASP A 18 -4.71 -12.56 14.59
CA ASP A 18 -5.71 -12.23 13.56
C ASP A 18 -5.07 -12.07 12.18
N ALA A 19 -3.90 -11.44 12.12
CA ALA A 19 -3.17 -11.29 10.86
C ALA A 19 -2.67 -12.63 10.31
N SER A 20 -2.21 -13.54 11.17
CA SER A 20 -1.75 -14.87 10.75
C SER A 20 -2.89 -15.75 10.23
N GLU A 21 -4.09 -15.62 10.82
CA GLU A 21 -5.29 -16.34 10.40
C GLU A 21 -5.82 -15.82 9.06
N ARG A 22 -5.91 -14.49 8.91
CA ARG A 22 -6.48 -13.82 7.74
C ARG A 22 -5.53 -13.75 6.55
N PHE A 23 -4.22 -13.67 6.78
CA PHE A 23 -3.20 -13.50 5.74
C PHE A 23 -2.17 -14.63 5.79
N GLN A 24 -2.61 -15.82 5.39
CA GLN A 24 -1.76 -17.01 5.34
C GLN A 24 -0.55 -16.79 4.43
N GLY A 25 0.63 -17.21 4.88
CA GLY A 25 1.93 -16.92 4.26
C GLY A 25 2.23 -17.59 2.90
N GLY A 26 1.19 -18.03 2.17
CA GLY A 26 1.32 -18.69 0.88
C GLY A 26 1.29 -17.74 -0.32
N LEU A 27 1.68 -18.26 -1.50
CA LEU A 27 1.64 -17.50 -2.77
C LEU A 27 0.22 -17.04 -3.15
N SER A 28 -0.81 -17.74 -2.67
CA SER A 28 -2.22 -17.39 -2.92
C SER A 28 -2.60 -16.04 -2.35
N LEU A 29 -1.86 -15.53 -1.34
CA LEU A 29 -2.09 -14.20 -0.79
C LEU A 29 -1.94 -13.11 -1.87
N ALA A 30 -1.03 -13.29 -2.83
CA ALA A 30 -0.86 -12.38 -3.96
C ALA A 30 -2.08 -12.35 -4.91
N LEU A 31 -2.91 -13.40 -4.89
CA LEU A 31 -4.16 -13.49 -5.65
C LEU A 31 -5.38 -13.01 -4.85
N GLY A 32 -5.19 -12.52 -3.62
CA GLY A 32 -6.26 -11.97 -2.79
C GLY A 32 -7.06 -13.02 -2.01
N THR A 33 -6.41 -14.10 -1.52
CA THR A 33 -7.05 -15.04 -0.59
C THR A 33 -7.17 -14.51 0.84
N GLY A 34 -6.78 -13.26 1.10
CA GLY A 34 -6.94 -12.64 2.41
C GLY A 34 -8.32 -12.00 2.57
N ASP A 35 -8.93 -12.21 3.72
CA ASP A 35 -10.26 -11.67 4.01
C ASP A 35 -10.17 -10.25 4.57
N LEU A 36 -10.87 -9.32 3.95
CA LEU A 36 -10.94 -7.91 4.32
C LEU A 36 -12.37 -7.39 4.24
N THR A 37 -12.76 -6.57 5.21
CA THR A 37 -13.99 -5.77 5.11
C THR A 37 -13.80 -4.59 4.15
N PRO A 38 -14.88 -4.04 3.56
CA PRO A 38 -14.78 -2.83 2.75
C PRO A 38 -14.13 -1.65 3.49
N MET A 39 -14.37 -1.53 4.80
CA MET A 39 -13.80 -0.47 5.63
C MET A 39 -12.29 -0.63 5.83
N GLU A 40 -11.80 -1.86 6.00
CA GLU A 40 -10.36 -2.14 6.08
C GLU A 40 -9.69 -1.88 4.73
N LEU A 41 -10.31 -2.28 3.62
CA LEU A 41 -9.79 -1.98 2.29
C LEU A 41 -9.75 -0.47 2.04
N LEU A 42 -10.80 0.26 2.43
CA LEU A 42 -10.85 1.72 2.35
C LEU A 42 -9.71 2.35 3.15
N ARG A 43 -9.44 1.83 4.36
CA ARG A 43 -8.34 2.27 5.20
C ARG A 43 -6.97 2.08 4.53
N LEU A 44 -6.74 0.92 3.89
CA LEU A 44 -5.49 0.63 3.18
C LEU A 44 -5.27 1.57 1.99
N TYR A 45 -6.29 1.78 1.16
CA TYR A 45 -6.19 2.68 0.02
C TYR A 45 -6.16 4.17 0.44
N GLY A 46 -6.85 4.53 1.51
CA GLY A 46 -6.74 5.85 2.13
C GLY A 46 -5.32 6.13 2.65
N MET A 47 -4.65 5.13 3.22
CA MET A 47 -3.23 5.22 3.59
C MET A 47 -2.34 5.43 2.36
N ILE A 48 -2.59 4.74 1.25
CA ILE A 48 -1.85 4.94 -0.01
C ILE A 48 -2.04 6.38 -0.52
N LEU A 49 -3.26 6.91 -0.54
CA LEU A 49 -3.54 8.30 -0.91
C LEU A 49 -2.93 9.31 0.08
N ASN A 50 -2.66 8.90 1.32
CA ASN A 50 -2.09 9.71 2.38
C ASN A 50 -0.57 9.48 2.52
N ASN A 51 0.13 9.24 1.41
CA ASN A 51 1.59 9.07 1.34
C ASN A 51 2.13 7.98 2.26
N GLY A 52 1.38 6.88 2.43
CA GLY A 52 1.77 5.73 3.24
C GLY A 52 1.59 5.93 4.75
N ASN A 53 0.95 7.03 5.16
CA ASN A 53 0.65 7.31 6.55
C ASN A 53 -0.70 6.73 6.97
N LEU A 54 -0.69 6.04 8.10
CA LEU A 54 -1.85 5.32 8.64
C LEU A 54 -3.06 6.26 8.81
N VAL A 55 -4.20 5.84 8.25
CA VAL A 55 -5.48 6.52 8.38
C VAL A 55 -6.38 5.72 9.31
N ARG A 56 -7.07 6.38 10.24
CA ARG A 56 -8.12 5.76 11.07
C ARG A 56 -9.47 6.35 10.67
N PRO A 57 -10.37 5.58 10.04
CA PRO A 57 -11.71 6.06 9.70
C PRO A 57 -12.45 6.56 10.95
N ARG A 58 -13.11 7.71 10.85
CA ARG A 58 -13.91 8.31 11.93
C ARG A 58 -15.29 8.67 11.41
N LEU A 59 -16.32 8.15 12.06
CA LEU A 59 -17.72 8.46 11.73
C LEU A 59 -18.24 9.67 12.54
N ILE A 60 -17.93 9.72 13.84
CA ILE A 60 -18.40 10.76 14.75
C ILE A 60 -17.38 11.91 14.76
N ARG A 61 -17.83 13.12 14.38
CA ARG A 61 -17.00 14.33 14.37
C ARG A 61 -17.12 15.15 15.65
N LYS A 62 -18.30 15.16 16.26
CA LYS A 62 -18.63 15.97 17.43
C LYS A 62 -19.92 15.46 18.06
N VAL A 63 -20.01 15.52 19.39
CA VAL A 63 -21.25 15.32 20.15
C VAL A 63 -21.56 16.63 20.87
N VAL A 64 -22.78 17.14 20.71
CA VAL A 64 -23.26 18.35 21.36
C VAL A 64 -24.53 18.10 22.15
N ASP A 65 -24.77 18.88 23.20
CA ASP A 65 -26.07 18.93 23.87
C ASP A 65 -27.09 19.81 23.10
N GLN A 66 -28.30 19.94 23.64
CA GLN A 66 -29.38 20.74 23.03
C GLN A 66 -29.06 22.24 22.96
N GLN A 67 -28.17 22.71 23.83
CA GLN A 67 -27.75 24.11 23.94
C GLN A 67 -26.55 24.40 23.03
N GLY A 68 -26.01 23.39 22.36
CA GLY A 68 -24.83 23.50 21.48
C GLY A 68 -23.49 23.36 22.22
N THR A 69 -23.50 23.00 23.51
CA THR A 69 -22.29 22.73 24.28
C THR A 69 -21.62 21.47 23.76
N VAL A 70 -20.31 21.54 23.53
CA VAL A 70 -19.53 20.38 23.09
C VAL A 70 -19.35 19.39 24.23
N LEU A 71 -19.94 18.20 24.10
CA LEU A 71 -19.77 17.10 25.04
C LEU A 71 -18.56 16.24 24.71
N TRP A 72 -18.25 16.11 23.41
CA TRP A 72 -17.11 15.34 22.93
C TRP A 72 -16.66 15.80 21.54
N GLU A 73 -15.35 15.88 21.35
CA GLU A 73 -14.68 16.01 20.05
C GLU A 73 -13.49 15.04 20.03
N PRO A 74 -13.08 14.54 18.85
CA PRO A 74 -11.91 13.69 18.75
C PRO A 74 -10.67 14.45 19.23
N PRO A 75 -9.73 13.79 19.93
CA PRO A 75 -8.48 14.42 20.28
C PRO A 75 -7.73 14.86 19.01
N PRO A 76 -6.83 15.84 19.11
CA PRO A 76 -5.94 16.21 18.02
C PRO A 76 -5.29 14.96 17.40
N ALA A 77 -5.03 15.01 16.09
CA ALA A 77 -4.34 13.92 15.42
C ALA A 77 -3.01 13.65 16.16
N GLY A 78 -2.82 12.39 16.59
CA GLY A 78 -1.58 11.95 17.19
C GLY A 78 -0.41 11.96 16.18
N PRO A 79 0.79 11.54 16.59
CA PRO A 79 1.92 11.46 15.68
C PRO A 79 1.59 10.57 14.48
N THR A 80 2.02 11.03 13.30
CA THR A 80 1.86 10.31 12.04
C THR A 80 2.62 8.98 12.11
N VAL A 81 1.94 7.87 11.81
CA VAL A 81 2.57 6.55 11.71
C VAL A 81 2.77 6.23 10.23
N SER A 82 4.02 6.29 9.77
CA SER A 82 4.39 5.91 8.41
C SER A 82 4.55 4.39 8.31
N VAL A 83 3.85 3.77 7.35
CA VAL A 83 3.85 2.31 7.13
C VAL A 83 4.57 1.96 5.83
N ILE A 84 4.37 2.77 4.79
CA ILE A 84 4.92 2.60 3.43
C ILE A 84 5.52 3.95 2.99
N SER A 85 6.53 3.94 2.11
CA SER A 85 7.15 5.18 1.63
C SER A 85 6.23 5.96 0.68
N PRO A 86 6.30 7.31 0.66
CA PRO A 86 5.54 8.13 -0.28
C PRO A 86 5.79 7.79 -1.75
N GLU A 87 7.01 7.44 -2.13
CA GLU A 87 7.41 7.07 -3.49
C GLU A 87 6.74 5.77 -3.92
N SER A 88 6.69 4.78 -3.02
CA SER A 88 6.00 3.51 -3.26
C SER A 88 4.50 3.74 -3.44
N CYS A 89 3.91 4.66 -2.67
CA CYS A 89 2.50 5.04 -2.80
C CYS A 89 2.22 5.74 -4.14
N ALA A 90 3.05 6.71 -4.53
CA ALA A 90 2.92 7.40 -5.81
C ALA A 90 3.07 6.43 -6.99
N ALA A 91 4.06 5.52 -6.95
CA ALA A 91 4.23 4.48 -7.96
C ALA A 91 3.02 3.53 -8.03
N ALA A 92 2.46 3.14 -6.87
CA ALA A 92 1.27 2.29 -6.83
C ALA A 92 0.04 2.99 -7.44
N ILE A 93 -0.16 4.28 -7.15
CA ILE A 93 -1.25 5.08 -7.73
C ILE A 93 -1.08 5.19 -9.25
N TRP A 94 0.13 5.48 -9.72
CA TRP A 94 0.44 5.53 -11.15
C TRP A 94 0.09 4.22 -11.88
N LEU A 95 0.43 3.07 -11.30
CA LEU A 95 0.02 1.77 -11.84
C LEU A 95 -1.50 1.55 -11.84
N MET A 96 -2.21 2.16 -10.90
CA MET A 96 -3.68 2.09 -10.82
C MET A 96 -4.39 3.07 -11.76
N GLU A 97 -3.72 4.13 -12.22
CA GLU A 97 -4.22 4.97 -13.32
C GLU A 97 -4.33 4.12 -14.59
N ALA A 98 -3.32 3.28 -14.88
CA ALA A 98 -3.33 2.37 -16.05
C ALA A 98 -4.51 1.36 -16.04
N VAL A 99 -5.05 1.02 -14.87
CA VAL A 99 -6.20 0.09 -14.76
C VAL A 99 -7.48 0.67 -15.37
N VAL A 100 -7.64 1.98 -15.30
CA VAL A 100 -8.80 2.73 -15.79
C VAL A 100 -8.49 3.51 -17.07
N ASP A 101 -7.28 3.36 -17.60
CA ASP A 101 -6.80 3.99 -18.83
C ASP A 101 -7.36 3.28 -20.06
N GLU A 102 -7.68 4.06 -21.09
CA GLU A 102 -8.13 3.53 -22.38
C GLU A 102 -6.99 2.97 -23.25
N VAL A 103 -5.79 3.54 -23.14
CA VAL A 103 -4.64 3.22 -24.01
C VAL A 103 -4.01 1.89 -23.60
N GLU A 104 -3.91 1.67 -22.30
CA GLU A 104 -3.25 0.49 -21.71
C GLU A 104 -4.17 -0.75 -21.66
N ASP A 105 -5.40 -0.66 -22.18
CA ASP A 105 -6.43 -1.72 -22.13
C ASP A 105 -6.57 -2.35 -20.73
N GLY A 106 -6.52 -1.51 -19.69
CA GLY A 106 -6.64 -1.93 -18.30
C GLY A 106 -7.94 -2.69 -18.02
N THR A 107 -7.99 -3.44 -16.92
CA THR A 107 -9.16 -4.27 -16.58
C THR A 107 -10.46 -3.45 -16.46
N ALA A 108 -10.37 -2.15 -16.20
CA ALA A 108 -11.47 -1.20 -16.19
C ALA A 108 -11.29 -0.06 -17.21
N GLY A 109 -10.53 -0.29 -18.29
CA GLY A 109 -10.25 0.71 -19.34
C GLY A 109 -11.50 1.17 -20.10
N TRP A 110 -12.65 0.50 -19.95
CA TRP A 110 -13.93 1.01 -20.44
C TRP A 110 -14.30 2.37 -19.81
N ILE A 111 -13.84 2.64 -18.57
CA ILE A 111 -14.06 3.91 -17.87
C ILE A 111 -13.30 5.02 -18.60
N GLY A 112 -12.02 4.81 -18.91
CA GLY A 112 -11.21 5.71 -19.75
C GLY A 112 -11.85 5.94 -21.11
N LYS A 113 -12.24 4.86 -21.81
CA LYS A 113 -12.89 4.94 -23.13
C LYS A 113 -14.19 5.75 -23.11
N ARG A 114 -14.90 5.76 -21.99
CA ARG A 114 -16.12 6.56 -21.81
C ARG A 114 -15.78 8.02 -21.51
N LYS A 115 -14.81 8.28 -20.64
CA LYS A 115 -14.31 9.61 -20.31
C LYS A 115 -13.80 10.35 -21.55
N ASP A 116 -13.15 9.64 -22.47
CA ASP A 116 -12.61 10.25 -23.69
C ASP A 116 -13.71 10.56 -24.73
N LYS A 117 -14.83 9.84 -24.69
CA LYS A 117 -16.02 10.13 -25.50
C LYS A 117 -16.91 11.22 -24.91
N ASP A 118 -16.97 11.32 -23.58
CA ASP A 118 -17.75 12.31 -22.85
C ASP A 118 -16.86 13.01 -21.83
N PRO A 119 -16.28 14.19 -22.18
CA PRO A 119 -15.42 14.95 -21.28
C PRO A 119 -16.08 15.42 -19.99
N ASN A 120 -17.41 15.31 -19.86
CA ASN A 120 -18.14 15.62 -18.61
C ASN A 120 -18.29 14.38 -17.71
N PHE A 121 -17.99 13.19 -18.21
CA PHE A 121 -17.99 11.96 -17.44
C PHE A 121 -16.65 11.81 -16.70
N LEU A 122 -16.67 11.95 -15.37
CA LEU A 122 -15.48 11.93 -14.50
C LEU A 122 -14.39 12.90 -14.99
N PRO A 123 -14.66 14.23 -15.02
CA PRO A 123 -13.77 15.26 -15.59
C PRO A 123 -12.59 15.59 -14.65
N PHE A 124 -12.00 14.58 -14.05
CA PHE A 124 -10.93 14.68 -13.05
C PHE A 124 -10.04 13.43 -13.09
N PRO A 125 -8.83 13.49 -12.48
CA PRO A 125 -7.97 12.32 -12.40
C PRO A 125 -8.66 11.16 -11.67
N ILE A 126 -8.50 9.95 -12.22
CA ILE A 126 -9.06 8.72 -11.67
C ILE A 126 -7.99 7.63 -11.69
N ALA A 127 -8.01 6.79 -10.67
CA ALA A 127 -7.24 5.56 -10.60
C ALA A 127 -8.12 4.47 -10.00
N GLY A 128 -7.78 3.20 -10.17
CA GLY A 128 -8.54 2.16 -9.50
C GLY A 128 -7.96 0.77 -9.60
N LYS A 129 -8.65 -0.17 -8.94
CA LYS A 129 -8.31 -1.58 -8.97
C LYS A 129 -9.57 -2.43 -8.97
N SER A 130 -9.69 -3.29 -9.98
CA SER A 130 -10.71 -4.35 -10.00
C SER A 130 -10.26 -5.58 -9.22
N GLY A 131 -11.19 -6.21 -8.52
CA GLY A 131 -11.05 -7.55 -7.94
C GLY A 131 -12.24 -8.43 -8.32
N THR A 132 -11.99 -9.67 -8.71
CA THR A 132 -13.03 -10.66 -9.03
C THR A 132 -12.67 -11.97 -8.36
N VAL A 133 -13.51 -12.43 -7.45
CA VAL A 133 -13.31 -13.73 -6.80
C VAL A 133 -14.13 -14.78 -7.54
N GLN A 134 -13.43 -15.78 -8.06
CA GLN A 134 -14.06 -16.91 -8.76
C GLN A 134 -14.84 -17.78 -7.78
N THR A 135 -15.97 -18.32 -8.23
CA THR A 135 -16.81 -19.19 -7.41
C THR A 135 -16.17 -20.56 -7.21
N PRO A 136 -15.82 -20.94 -5.96
CA PRO A 136 -15.19 -22.23 -5.68
C PRO A 136 -16.12 -23.41 -6.02
N ALA A 137 -15.53 -24.56 -6.38
CA ALA A 137 -16.29 -25.76 -6.73
C ALA A 137 -17.26 -26.22 -5.62
N ALA A 138 -16.89 -26.03 -4.34
CA ALA A 138 -17.74 -26.36 -3.21
C ALA A 138 -19.04 -25.52 -3.16
N VAL A 139 -18.94 -24.24 -3.53
CA VAL A 139 -20.09 -23.32 -3.58
C VAL A 139 -20.94 -23.62 -4.81
N ARG A 140 -20.33 -23.93 -5.96
CA ARG A 140 -21.06 -24.32 -7.19
C ARG A 140 -21.98 -25.52 -6.99
N ARG A 141 -21.65 -26.45 -6.08
CA ARG A 141 -22.53 -27.59 -5.75
C ARG A 141 -23.81 -27.16 -5.03
N LYS A 142 -23.76 -26.09 -4.24
CA LYS A 142 -24.95 -25.52 -3.56
C LYS A 142 -25.87 -24.77 -4.53
N PHE A 143 -25.29 -24.24 -5.61
CA PHE A 143 -25.97 -23.40 -6.60
C PHE A 143 -25.77 -23.94 -8.03
N PRO A 144 -26.31 -25.14 -8.33
CA PRO A 144 -26.12 -25.78 -9.63
C PRO A 144 -26.73 -24.93 -10.74
N GLY A 145 -25.98 -24.77 -11.84
CA GLY A 145 -26.44 -24.04 -13.02
C GLY A 145 -26.29 -22.52 -12.96
N LEU A 146 -25.86 -21.93 -11.84
CA LEU A 146 -25.57 -20.49 -11.76
C LEU A 146 -24.11 -20.20 -12.17
N PRO A 147 -23.88 -19.46 -13.27
CA PRO A 147 -22.55 -19.08 -13.71
C PRO A 147 -22.06 -17.80 -13.05
N GLY A 148 -20.76 -17.48 -13.24
CA GLY A 148 -20.19 -16.19 -12.85
C GLY A 148 -19.26 -16.24 -11.63
N SER A 149 -19.07 -15.07 -11.02
CA SER A 149 -18.17 -14.80 -9.90
C SER A 149 -18.92 -14.82 -8.57
N ARG A 150 -18.18 -15.06 -7.48
CA ARG A 150 -18.71 -14.98 -6.11
C ARG A 150 -18.68 -13.55 -5.58
N ASP A 151 -17.60 -12.83 -5.83
CA ASP A 151 -17.41 -11.44 -5.37
C ASP A 151 -16.92 -10.56 -6.51
N ALA A 152 -17.47 -9.35 -6.59
CA ALA A 152 -16.99 -8.27 -7.42
C ALA A 152 -16.55 -7.11 -6.52
N TRP A 153 -15.29 -6.70 -6.63
CA TRP A 153 -14.71 -5.59 -5.92
C TRP A 153 -14.22 -4.52 -6.89
N PHE A 154 -14.42 -3.28 -6.54
CA PHE A 154 -13.76 -2.16 -7.19
C PHE A 154 -13.34 -1.15 -6.14
N VAL A 155 -12.06 -0.80 -6.15
CA VAL A 155 -11.57 0.36 -5.41
C VAL A 155 -11.28 1.45 -6.42
N GLY A 156 -12.01 2.54 -6.33
CA GLY A 156 -11.81 3.72 -7.17
C GLY A 156 -11.23 4.85 -6.34
N LEU A 157 -10.29 5.56 -6.95
CA LEU A 157 -9.55 6.66 -6.35
C LEU A 157 -9.78 7.92 -7.17
N VAL A 158 -9.98 9.02 -6.46
CA VAL A 158 -9.81 10.37 -6.98
C VAL A 158 -8.78 11.06 -6.08
N PRO A 159 -8.19 12.20 -6.49
CA PRO A 159 -7.27 12.92 -5.63
C PRO A 159 -7.89 13.17 -4.25
N THR A 160 -7.20 12.70 -3.20
CA THR A 160 -7.58 12.79 -1.78
C THR A 160 -8.76 11.94 -1.28
N GLU A 161 -9.45 11.18 -2.14
CA GLU A 161 -10.57 10.32 -1.72
C GLU A 161 -10.49 8.91 -2.32
N ALA A 162 -10.81 7.91 -1.50
CA ALA A 162 -10.95 6.52 -1.91
C ALA A 162 -12.40 6.06 -1.72
N THR A 163 -12.88 5.21 -2.63
CA THR A 163 -14.19 4.60 -2.55
C THR A 163 -14.07 3.11 -2.83
N VAL A 164 -14.63 2.29 -1.96
CA VAL A 164 -14.65 0.83 -2.10
C VAL A 164 -16.06 0.37 -2.37
N VAL A 165 -16.25 -0.38 -3.45
CA VAL A 165 -17.51 -1.04 -3.80
C VAL A 165 -17.30 -2.55 -3.79
N TRP A 166 -18.16 -3.24 -3.05
CA TRP A 166 -18.27 -4.69 -3.08
C TRP A 166 -19.68 -5.08 -3.49
N VAL A 167 -19.78 -6.10 -4.35
CA VAL A 167 -21.03 -6.76 -4.70
C VAL A 167 -20.83 -8.26 -4.55
N GLY A 168 -21.73 -8.88 -3.81
CA GLY A 168 -21.77 -10.31 -3.58
C GLY A 168 -23.11 -10.74 -3.03
N ASN A 169 -23.21 -12.02 -2.71
CA ASN A 169 -24.39 -12.62 -2.12
C ASN A 169 -24.02 -13.18 -0.74
N ASP A 170 -24.87 -12.97 0.26
CA ASP A 170 -24.62 -13.40 1.66
C ASP A 170 -24.36 -14.92 1.77
N GLU A 171 -25.05 -15.72 0.96
CA GLU A 171 -24.88 -17.18 0.89
C GLU A 171 -23.79 -17.62 -0.10
N GLY A 172 -23.11 -16.66 -0.74
CA GLY A 172 -22.06 -16.87 -1.73
C GLY A 172 -22.58 -17.35 -3.09
N ALA A 173 -23.88 -17.19 -3.38
CA ALA A 173 -24.43 -17.53 -4.68
C ALA A 173 -23.72 -16.76 -5.81
N PRO A 174 -23.27 -17.43 -6.88
CA PRO A 174 -22.58 -16.75 -7.97
C PRO A 174 -23.52 -15.88 -8.79
N PHE A 175 -22.97 -14.82 -9.37
CA PHE A 175 -23.69 -13.91 -10.26
C PHE A 175 -22.85 -13.54 -11.49
N PRO A 176 -23.49 -13.21 -12.63
CA PRO A 176 -22.78 -12.76 -13.82
C PRO A 176 -22.19 -11.36 -13.60
N GLY A 177 -20.93 -11.18 -13.99
CA GLY A 177 -20.21 -9.91 -13.82
C GLY A 177 -18.86 -10.10 -13.14
N GLY A 178 -18.31 -9.00 -12.63
CA GLY A 178 -17.03 -9.00 -11.95
C GLY A 178 -16.66 -7.60 -11.46
N GLY A 179 -15.45 -7.45 -10.92
CA GLY A 179 -15.02 -6.20 -10.30
C GLY A 179 -15.15 -4.98 -11.20
N SER A 180 -14.76 -5.10 -12.48
CA SER A 180 -14.82 -3.98 -13.43
C SER A 180 -16.24 -3.66 -13.92
N SER A 181 -16.99 -4.68 -14.37
CA SER A 181 -18.29 -4.48 -15.01
C SER A 181 -19.44 -4.24 -14.03
N THR A 182 -19.34 -4.73 -12.79
CA THR A 182 -20.39 -4.59 -11.78
C THR A 182 -20.00 -3.54 -10.75
N ALA A 183 -18.97 -3.79 -9.94
CA ALA A 183 -18.58 -2.87 -8.88
C ALA A 183 -17.98 -1.56 -9.44
N GLY A 184 -17.19 -1.64 -10.51
CA GLY A 184 -16.64 -0.47 -11.20
C GLY A 184 -17.70 0.40 -11.85
N ALA A 185 -18.78 -0.20 -12.38
CA ALA A 185 -19.90 0.56 -12.93
C ALA A 185 -20.67 1.33 -11.83
N ILE A 186 -20.90 0.71 -10.66
CA ILE A 186 -21.50 1.37 -9.50
C ILE A 186 -20.61 2.52 -9.02
N TRP A 187 -19.31 2.28 -8.89
CA TRP A 187 -18.36 3.32 -8.49
C TRP A 187 -18.37 4.49 -9.46
N ALA A 188 -18.33 4.23 -10.78
CA ALA A 188 -18.26 5.29 -11.78
C ALA A 188 -19.54 6.15 -11.80
N ALA A 189 -20.71 5.53 -11.57
CA ALA A 189 -21.96 6.27 -11.39
C ALA A 189 -21.92 7.13 -10.12
N PHE A 190 -21.56 6.54 -8.97
CA PHE A 190 -21.42 7.27 -7.71
C PHE A 190 -20.45 8.46 -7.83
N ALA A 191 -19.28 8.24 -8.43
CA ALA A 191 -18.24 9.26 -8.58
C ALA A 191 -18.69 10.39 -9.51
N GLY A 192 -19.40 10.07 -10.60
CA GLY A 192 -19.96 11.07 -11.51
C GLY A 192 -21.05 11.94 -10.87
N ASP A 193 -21.84 11.37 -9.95
CA ASP A 193 -22.91 12.09 -9.26
C ASP A 193 -22.40 12.86 -8.02
N SER A 194 -21.38 12.32 -7.34
CA SER A 194 -20.93 12.84 -6.04
C SER A 194 -19.81 13.88 -6.16
N TYR A 195 -18.96 13.76 -7.18
CA TYR A 195 -17.84 14.66 -7.36
C TYR A 195 -18.12 15.66 -8.49
N GLY A 196 -17.91 16.94 -8.18
CA GLY A 196 -17.88 18.00 -9.18
C GLY A 196 -16.55 18.02 -9.93
N LYS A 197 -15.93 19.20 -10.02
CA LYS A 197 -14.57 19.33 -10.56
C LYS A 197 -13.54 19.14 -9.47
N ILE A 198 -12.62 18.18 -9.65
CA ILE A 198 -11.43 18.03 -8.82
C ILE A 198 -10.23 18.56 -9.61
N SER A 199 -9.62 19.64 -9.10
CA SER A 199 -8.46 20.29 -9.74
C SER A 199 -7.11 19.77 -9.25
N ARG A 200 -7.09 18.95 -8.19
CA ARG A 200 -5.87 18.32 -7.69
C ARG A 200 -5.42 17.20 -8.63
N ARG A 201 -4.13 16.89 -8.60
CA ARG A 201 -3.54 15.71 -9.25
C ARG A 201 -3.14 14.66 -8.20
N PHE A 202 -2.95 13.42 -8.64
CA PHE A 202 -2.31 12.40 -7.80
C PHE A 202 -0.84 12.75 -7.52
N PRO A 203 -0.26 12.27 -6.41
CA PRO A 203 1.16 12.42 -6.14
C PRO A 203 2.00 11.75 -7.23
N ASN A 204 3.07 12.41 -7.67
CA ASN A 204 4.00 11.89 -8.66
C ASN A 204 5.35 11.60 -8.00
N VAL A 205 5.98 10.47 -8.35
CA VAL A 205 7.30 10.09 -7.83
C VAL A 205 8.35 11.18 -8.12
N ALA A 206 8.28 11.84 -9.27
CA ALA A 206 9.19 12.92 -9.64
C ALA A 206 9.08 14.15 -8.71
N ASP A 207 7.92 14.36 -8.08
CA ASP A 207 7.71 15.46 -7.13
C ASP A 207 8.32 15.15 -5.74
N LEU A 208 8.75 13.90 -5.50
CA LEU A 208 9.20 13.39 -4.19
C LEU A 208 10.71 13.15 -4.12
N GLN A 209 11.42 13.20 -5.26
CA GLN A 209 12.88 13.16 -5.27
C GLN A 209 13.38 14.54 -4.80
N GLU A 210 14.17 14.57 -3.72
CA GLU A 210 14.96 15.77 -3.41
C GLU A 210 15.83 16.11 -4.62
N PRO A 211 15.97 17.39 -5.01
CA PRO A 211 16.87 17.75 -6.09
C PRO A 211 18.25 17.20 -5.72
N ALA A 212 18.81 16.34 -6.59
CA ALA A 212 20.09 15.72 -6.34
C ALA A 212 21.09 16.80 -5.91
N GLU A 213 21.59 16.73 -4.68
CA GLU A 213 22.78 17.47 -4.31
C GLU A 213 23.87 16.97 -5.26
N ILE A 214 24.25 17.83 -6.21
CA ILE A 214 25.40 17.59 -7.06
C ILE A 214 26.61 17.71 -6.13
N GLU A 215 26.97 16.64 -5.45
CA GLU A 215 28.28 16.56 -4.82
C GLU A 215 29.31 16.69 -5.96
N PRO A 216 30.24 17.66 -5.88
CA PRO A 216 31.29 17.75 -6.88
C PRO A 216 32.08 16.44 -6.84
N GLU A 217 32.16 15.80 -7.99
CA GLU A 217 32.83 14.52 -8.22
C GLU A 217 34.23 14.53 -7.58
N THR A 218 34.36 13.93 -6.40
CA THR A 218 35.67 13.74 -5.76
C THR A 218 36.40 12.62 -6.50
N GLU A 219 37.65 12.90 -6.85
CA GLU A 219 38.54 12.18 -7.77
C GLU A 219 38.48 10.64 -7.78
N PRO A 220 38.84 9.99 -8.92
CA PRO A 220 38.70 8.56 -9.07
C PRO A 220 39.59 7.78 -8.08
N VAL A 221 38.99 6.80 -7.41
CA VAL A 221 39.69 5.79 -6.60
C VAL A 221 40.63 4.99 -7.51
N PRO A 222 41.92 4.82 -7.16
CA PRO A 222 42.84 4.03 -7.99
C PRO A 222 42.41 2.55 -8.03
N LEU A 223 42.45 1.95 -9.22
CA LEU A 223 42.21 0.52 -9.40
C LEU A 223 43.29 -0.29 -8.66
N LEU A 224 42.88 -1.13 -7.71
CA LEU A 224 43.75 -2.15 -7.11
C LEU A 224 44.14 -3.19 -8.17
N ASN A 225 45.44 -3.35 -8.38
CA ASN A 225 46.01 -4.30 -9.32
C ASN A 225 45.91 -5.73 -8.75
N PRO A 226 45.31 -6.72 -9.44
CA PRO A 226 45.00 -8.03 -8.85
C PRO A 226 46.20 -8.94 -8.54
N ASN A 227 47.44 -8.50 -8.77
CA ASN A 227 48.63 -9.36 -8.71
C ASN A 227 49.70 -8.93 -7.69
N GLU A 228 49.42 -8.00 -6.77
CA GLU A 228 50.37 -7.67 -5.70
C GLU A 228 50.07 -8.45 -4.42
N SER A 229 50.76 -9.60 -4.27
CA SER A 229 50.86 -10.32 -3.00
C SER A 229 51.93 -9.66 -2.13
N HIS A 230 51.52 -8.92 -1.10
CA HIS A 230 52.45 -8.46 -0.07
C HIS A 230 52.18 -9.20 1.24
N LEU A 231 52.92 -10.29 1.44
CA LEU A 231 53.32 -10.71 2.79
C LEU A 231 54.20 -9.59 3.37
N PRO A 232 54.04 -9.21 4.65
CA PRO A 232 54.87 -8.18 5.25
C PRO A 232 56.30 -8.70 5.50
N ASP A 233 57.28 -8.04 4.90
CA ASP A 233 58.70 -8.20 5.23
C ASP A 233 58.99 -7.57 6.60
N THR A 234 59.57 -8.35 7.51
CA THR A 234 60.25 -7.85 8.71
C THR A 234 61.55 -7.13 8.36
N PRO A 235 61.93 -6.09 9.11
CA PRO A 235 63.29 -6.09 9.64
C PRO A 235 63.42 -5.67 11.11
N GLU A 236 64.50 -6.21 11.68
CA GLU A 236 65.00 -6.16 13.05
C GLU A 236 65.41 -4.77 13.61
N ASN A 237 65.41 -4.74 14.95
CA ASN A 237 66.41 -4.19 15.88
C ASN A 237 66.29 -2.75 16.43
N THR A 238 65.98 -2.70 17.73
CA THR A 238 66.58 -1.77 18.70
C THR A 238 66.91 -2.53 20.01
N PRO A 239 68.12 -2.44 20.57
CA PRO A 239 68.50 -3.14 21.81
C PRO A 239 68.41 -2.25 23.08
N GLY A 240 68.15 -2.91 24.22
CA GLY A 240 68.28 -2.39 25.59
C GLY A 240 66.95 -1.85 26.16
N THR A 241 66.48 -2.17 27.36
CA THR A 241 67.07 -2.73 28.59
C THR A 241 65.91 -3.17 29.49
N ASP A 242 65.96 -4.39 30.04
CA ASP A 242 65.26 -4.80 31.29
C ASP A 242 66.11 -4.26 32.48
N PRO A 243 65.64 -4.06 33.74
CA PRO A 243 64.73 -4.96 34.47
C PRO A 243 63.70 -4.33 35.43
N GLY A 244 62.66 -5.09 35.78
CA GLY A 244 62.15 -5.07 37.17
C GLY A 244 60.66 -5.30 37.41
N GLY A 245 60.33 -6.49 37.93
CA GLY A 245 59.49 -6.60 39.13
C GLY A 245 58.02 -7.03 38.97
N ARG A 246 57.76 -8.31 39.32
CA ARG A 246 56.66 -8.87 40.18
C ARG A 246 55.50 -7.91 40.56
N ALA A 247 54.22 -8.32 40.62
CA ALA A 247 53.64 -9.61 40.99
C ALA A 247 52.17 -9.73 40.54
N ASP A 248 51.76 -10.97 40.31
CA ASP A 248 50.48 -11.64 40.59
C ASP A 248 49.34 -10.80 41.19
N HIS A 249 48.11 -10.99 40.67
CA HIS A 249 46.98 -11.42 41.49
C HIS A 249 45.88 -12.06 40.63
N HIS A 250 45.74 -13.38 40.78
CA HIS A 250 44.50 -14.12 40.54
C HIS A 250 43.38 -13.58 41.43
N PHE A 251 42.16 -13.48 40.91
CA PHE A 251 41.02 -14.37 41.22
C PHE A 251 39.73 -13.75 40.64
N THR A 252 39.12 -14.47 39.70
CA THR A 252 37.65 -14.57 39.60
C THR A 252 37.15 -15.34 40.83
N PRO A 253 35.90 -15.14 41.25
CA PRO A 253 34.87 -16.05 40.75
C PRO A 253 33.91 -15.40 39.76
#